data_AF-M8CCY0-F1
#
_entry.id   AF-M8CCY0-F1
#
_cell.length_a   1.000
_cell.length_b   1.000
_cell.length_c   1.000
_cell.angle_alpha   90.00
_cell.angle_beta   90.00
_cell.angle_gamma   90.00
#
_symmetry.space_group_name_H-M   'P 1'
#
loop_
_entity.id
_entity.type
_entity.pdbx_description
1 polymer ?
#
loop_
_entity_poly.entity_id
_entity_poly.type
_entity_poly.pdbx_seq_one_letter_code
_entity_poly.pdbx_strand_id
1 'polypeptide(L)'
;MAEEKKPHPQPPPSWSALRLDLAGLVLSLLPVYADCACFAAVCPQWRAAARQLQLPPLPLLALPDGTFYSLMYDKPFHFPGCGFSGYENVCGSWLIFSRDDGCFMVNPFSRATVTLPALSSVRLRPPNASAKSKWAEGGSVESANLYITWMRINEADNLRISKLILCSPNLVAALVGIGPISQILMCQPGALSWSVRAYDRIEDFQDMSFYQGKLYAIAKDENLLVVNISQDHSTGDPQVSRIGRVIEGDCPTWYDAVFEDNSSACKKLYLVESRGMLLMVRRTIWCQFPEPGGDGKIMGGQNEFEVFEADFEHSRWVKVSTVGDDQVLFLGRRCSRSMSVSQYGLPGDRIFFLDDDEDNRLDYAYDEEKTSFGVYSMRFRSIGSGDPNISWKRCAEMYLAAWLFPQDR
;
A
#
# COMPACT_ATOMS: atom_id res chain seq x y z
N MET A 1 -30.66 62.62 -44.99
CA MET A 1 -31.10 61.41 -44.26
C MET A 1 -29.91 60.47 -44.19
N ALA A 2 -29.32 60.31 -43.01
CA ALA A 2 -28.30 59.30 -42.77
C ALA A 2 -29.00 57.98 -42.44
N GLU A 3 -28.68 56.93 -43.20
CA GLU A 3 -29.21 55.58 -42.99
C GLU A 3 -28.62 54.98 -41.72
N GLU A 4 -29.52 54.62 -40.80
CA GLU A 4 -29.22 54.03 -39.50
C GLU A 4 -28.86 52.54 -39.69
N LYS A 5 -27.58 52.20 -39.53
CA LYS A 5 -27.10 50.81 -39.56
C LYS A 5 -27.58 50.05 -38.32
N LYS A 6 -28.49 49.08 -38.51
CA LYS A 6 -28.87 48.11 -37.47
C LYS A 6 -27.65 47.29 -37.00
N PRO A 7 -27.46 47.09 -35.68
CA PRO A 7 -26.35 46.32 -35.15
C PRO A 7 -26.50 44.83 -35.53
N HIS A 8 -25.43 44.25 -36.06
CA HIS A 8 -25.34 42.81 -36.30
C HIS A 8 -25.32 42.05 -34.96
N PRO A 9 -26.10 40.97 -34.80
CA PRO A 9 -26.04 40.14 -33.61
C PRO A 9 -24.67 39.48 -33.52
N GLN A 10 -23.96 39.72 -32.42
CA GLN A 10 -22.69 39.04 -32.16
C GLN A 10 -22.94 37.54 -31.96
N PRO A 11 -22.03 36.68 -32.45
CA PRO A 11 -22.12 35.24 -32.20
C PRO A 11 -22.06 34.97 -30.69
N PRO A 12 -22.79 33.94 -30.20
CA PRO A 12 -22.77 33.61 -28.79
C PRO A 12 -21.34 33.32 -28.33
N PRO A 13 -20.95 33.75 -27.12
CA PRO A 13 -19.61 33.53 -26.60
C PRO A 13 -19.30 32.03 -26.56
N SER A 14 -18.09 31.69 -26.98
CA SER A 14 -17.57 30.32 -26.93
C SER A 14 -17.52 29.80 -25.49
N TRP A 15 -17.73 28.50 -25.31
CA TRP A 15 -17.51 27.78 -24.04
C TRP A 15 -16.10 27.99 -23.48
N SER A 16 -15.11 28.26 -24.33
CA SER A 16 -13.74 28.62 -23.92
C SER A 16 -13.62 30.00 -23.26
N ALA A 17 -14.67 30.83 -23.30
CA ALA A 17 -14.74 32.15 -22.66
C ALA A 17 -15.56 32.13 -21.35
N LEU A 18 -16.01 30.95 -20.91
CA LEU A 18 -16.75 30.79 -19.65
C LEU A 18 -15.86 31.20 -18.47
N ARG A 19 -16.39 32.03 -17.57
CA ARG A 19 -15.66 32.45 -16.36
C ARG A 19 -15.39 31.25 -15.44
N LEU A 20 -14.28 31.31 -14.71
CA LEU A 20 -13.77 30.22 -13.84
C LEU A 20 -14.79 29.76 -12.78
N ASP A 21 -15.55 30.69 -12.20
CA ASP A 21 -16.63 30.45 -11.25
C ASP A 21 -17.77 29.61 -11.85
N LEU A 22 -18.22 29.96 -13.06
CA LEU A 22 -19.26 29.21 -13.77
C LEU A 22 -18.76 27.86 -14.29
N ALA A 23 -17.53 27.82 -14.81
CA ALA A 23 -16.87 26.57 -15.21
C ALA A 23 -16.74 25.61 -14.02
N GLY A 24 -16.44 26.16 -12.84
CA GLY A 24 -16.42 25.46 -11.59
C GLY A 24 -17.78 24.88 -11.19
N LEU A 25 -18.86 25.65 -11.32
CA LEU A 25 -20.21 25.14 -11.06
C LEU A 25 -20.59 24.00 -12.01
N VAL A 26 -20.25 24.11 -13.29
CA VAL A 26 -20.45 23.01 -14.26
C VAL A 26 -19.67 21.77 -13.84
N LEU A 27 -18.39 21.92 -13.46
CA LEU A 27 -17.57 20.81 -12.95
C LEU A 27 -18.18 20.17 -11.69
N SER A 28 -18.71 20.97 -10.76
CA SER A 28 -19.34 20.47 -9.52
C SER A 28 -20.59 19.62 -9.75
N LEU A 29 -21.20 19.76 -10.93
CA LEU A 29 -22.37 19.00 -11.36
C LEU A 29 -21.99 17.74 -12.17
N LEU A 30 -20.70 17.55 -12.49
CA LEU A 30 -20.22 16.35 -13.17
C LEU A 30 -20.06 15.22 -12.14
N PRO A 31 -20.88 14.15 -12.22
CA PRO A 31 -20.89 13.11 -11.19
C PRO A 31 -19.72 12.13 -11.33
N VAL A 32 -19.00 12.15 -12.46
CA VAL A 32 -17.99 11.13 -12.81
C VAL A 32 -16.61 11.76 -12.93
N TYR A 33 -15.60 11.13 -12.31
CA TYR A 33 -14.20 11.57 -12.40
C TYR A 33 -13.68 11.64 -13.86
N ALA A 34 -14.12 10.72 -14.72
CA ALA A 34 -13.80 10.73 -16.15
C ALA A 34 -14.31 12.00 -16.85
N ASP A 35 -15.51 12.47 -16.50
CA ASP A 35 -16.06 13.72 -17.03
C ASP A 35 -15.26 14.92 -16.54
N CYS A 36 -14.79 14.91 -15.27
CA CYS A 36 -13.89 15.92 -14.74
C CYS A 36 -12.52 15.92 -15.45
N ALA A 37 -12.00 14.74 -15.82
CA ALA A 37 -10.75 14.61 -16.57
C ALA A 37 -10.92 15.10 -18.02
N CYS A 38 -12.02 14.74 -18.68
CA CYS A 38 -12.40 15.25 -19.99
C CYS A 38 -12.60 16.77 -19.97
N PHE A 39 -13.26 17.30 -18.94
CA PHE A 39 -13.43 18.74 -18.71
C PHE A 39 -12.07 19.46 -18.60
N ALA A 40 -11.13 18.89 -17.85
CA ALA A 40 -9.76 19.42 -17.71
C ALA A 40 -8.93 19.33 -19.02
N ALA A 41 -9.34 18.49 -19.97
CA ALA A 41 -8.68 18.31 -21.25
C ALA A 41 -9.11 19.34 -22.32
N VAL A 42 -10.27 20.00 -22.16
CA VAL A 42 -10.86 20.92 -23.15
C VAL A 42 -9.96 22.11 -23.46
N CYS A 43 -9.56 22.89 -22.45
CA CYS A 43 -8.68 24.05 -22.62
C CYS A 43 -7.96 24.43 -21.32
N PRO A 44 -6.91 25.27 -21.36
CA PRO A 44 -6.17 25.68 -20.16
C PRO A 44 -7.01 26.34 -19.07
N GLN A 45 -8.04 27.12 -19.42
CA GLN A 45 -8.93 27.76 -18.44
C GLN A 45 -9.82 26.74 -17.72
N TRP A 46 -10.37 25.77 -18.46
CA TRP A 46 -11.18 24.69 -17.89
C TRP A 46 -10.33 23.76 -17.03
N ARG A 47 -9.07 23.54 -17.42
CA ARG A 47 -8.08 22.86 -16.58
C ARG A 47 -7.81 23.62 -15.27
N ALA A 48 -7.78 24.94 -15.31
CA ALA A 48 -7.63 25.77 -14.11
C ALA A 48 -8.88 25.72 -13.21
N ALA A 49 -10.08 25.76 -13.78
CA ALA A 49 -11.34 25.55 -13.05
C ALA A 49 -11.41 24.15 -12.42
N ALA A 50 -11.04 23.11 -13.19
CA ALA A 50 -10.96 21.74 -12.72
C ALA A 50 -10.05 21.60 -11.51
N ARG A 51 -8.91 22.30 -11.51
CA ARG A 51 -7.97 22.31 -10.38
C ARG A 51 -8.49 23.01 -9.13
N GLN A 52 -9.48 23.90 -9.25
CA GLN A 52 -10.05 24.64 -8.10
C GLN A 52 -11.19 23.88 -7.40
N LEU A 53 -11.87 22.97 -8.09
CA LEU A 53 -13.08 22.29 -7.61
C LEU A 53 -13.00 20.76 -7.63
N GLN A 54 -11.83 20.20 -7.93
CA GLN A 54 -11.65 18.75 -7.91
C GLN A 54 -11.90 18.20 -6.51
N LEU A 55 -12.98 17.42 -6.38
CA LEU A 55 -13.05 16.37 -5.36
C LEU A 55 -11.72 15.59 -5.42
N PRO A 56 -11.14 15.21 -4.26
CA PRO A 56 -10.00 14.31 -4.25
C PRO A 56 -10.31 13.14 -5.20
N PRO A 57 -9.42 12.80 -6.13
CA PRO A 57 -9.64 11.62 -6.96
C PRO A 57 -9.74 10.38 -6.07
N LEU A 58 -10.72 9.51 -6.35
CA LEU A 58 -10.82 8.22 -5.70
C LEU A 58 -9.53 7.40 -5.94
N PRO A 59 -9.21 6.45 -5.04
CA PRO A 59 -8.07 5.56 -5.24
C PRO A 59 -8.22 4.83 -6.56
N LEU A 60 -7.12 4.73 -7.28
CA LEU A 60 -7.04 3.93 -8.48
C LEU A 60 -6.55 2.54 -8.11
N LEU A 61 -7.03 1.53 -8.81
CA LEU A 61 -6.37 0.25 -8.86
C LEU A 61 -5.33 0.30 -9.97
N ALA A 62 -4.06 0.12 -9.63
CA ALA A 62 -2.95 0.01 -10.58
C ALA A 62 -2.62 -1.46 -10.80
N LEU A 63 -2.46 -1.84 -12.08
CA LEU A 63 -1.97 -3.14 -12.48
C LEU A 63 -0.56 -3.02 -13.08
N PRO A 64 0.30 -4.05 -12.93
CA PRO A 64 1.71 -3.96 -13.30
C PRO A 64 1.95 -3.92 -14.81
N ASP A 65 0.96 -4.26 -15.63
CA ASP A 65 0.97 -4.05 -17.08
C ASP A 65 0.76 -2.58 -17.48
N GLY A 66 0.58 -1.68 -16.51
CA GLY A 66 0.33 -0.26 -16.70
C GLY A 66 -1.14 0.07 -16.94
N THR A 67 -2.05 -0.88 -16.74
CA THR A 67 -3.50 -0.67 -16.74
C THR A 67 -3.95 -0.07 -15.41
N PHE A 68 -4.87 0.90 -15.46
CA PHE A 68 -5.47 1.50 -14.28
C PHE A 68 -7.00 1.42 -14.33
N TYR A 69 -7.61 1.20 -13.17
CA TYR A 69 -9.05 1.28 -12.98
C TYR A 69 -9.41 2.32 -11.93
N SER A 70 -10.57 2.95 -12.10
CA SER A 70 -11.19 3.79 -11.08
C SER A 70 -12.46 3.11 -10.60
N LEU A 71 -12.74 3.15 -9.30
CA LEU A 71 -13.93 2.49 -8.74
C LEU A 71 -15.25 3.02 -9.29
N MET A 72 -15.25 4.23 -9.85
CA MET A 72 -16.44 4.87 -10.45
C MET A 72 -16.42 4.81 -11.98
N TYR A 73 -15.42 4.16 -12.56
CA TYR A 73 -15.27 4.03 -14.00
C TYR A 73 -14.72 2.65 -14.34
N ASP A 74 -15.64 1.82 -14.83
CA ASP A 74 -15.45 0.39 -15.09
C ASP A 74 -14.53 0.10 -16.28
N LYS A 75 -14.20 1.09 -17.10
CA LYS A 75 -13.28 0.89 -18.22
C LYS A 75 -11.82 1.12 -17.81
N PRO A 76 -10.92 0.21 -18.18
CA PRO A 76 -9.49 0.40 -17.97
C PRO A 76 -8.98 1.61 -18.76
N PHE A 77 -7.97 2.28 -18.22
CA PHE A 77 -7.26 3.35 -18.92
C PHE A 77 -5.76 3.30 -18.66
N HIS A 78 -5.01 3.98 -19.51
CA HIS A 78 -3.57 4.16 -19.38
C HIS A 78 -3.26 5.66 -19.31
N PHE A 79 -2.23 6.04 -18.55
CA PHE A 79 -1.77 7.42 -18.57
C PHE A 79 -1.09 7.74 -19.90
N PRO A 80 -1.49 8.83 -20.60
CA PRO A 80 -0.92 9.16 -21.90
C PRO A 80 0.57 9.48 -21.80
N GLY A 81 1.36 9.03 -22.77
CA GLY A 81 2.77 9.39 -22.94
C GLY A 81 3.76 8.76 -21.94
N CYS A 82 3.33 7.84 -21.07
CA CYS A 82 4.22 7.11 -20.17
C CYS A 82 3.79 5.64 -20.06
N GLY A 83 4.70 4.73 -20.40
CA GLY A 83 4.55 3.31 -20.09
C GLY A 83 4.84 3.10 -18.61
N PHE A 84 3.80 3.10 -17.78
CA PHE A 84 3.90 2.79 -16.35
C PHE A 84 3.84 1.27 -16.06
N SER A 85 4.08 0.47 -17.08
CA SER A 85 4.21 -0.98 -16.94
C SER A 85 5.53 -1.35 -16.26
N GLY A 86 5.54 -2.46 -15.53
CA GLY A 86 6.71 -2.99 -14.83
C GLY A 86 7.09 -2.22 -13.57
N TYR A 87 6.14 -1.55 -12.90
CA TYR A 87 6.41 -1.07 -11.55
C TYR A 87 6.52 -2.28 -10.60
N GLU A 88 7.38 -2.15 -9.59
CA GLU A 88 7.66 -3.21 -8.61
C GLU A 88 6.94 -3.00 -7.27
N ASN A 89 6.66 -1.73 -6.92
CA ASN A 89 5.96 -1.38 -5.70
C ASN A 89 5.17 -0.06 -5.86
N VAL A 90 4.36 0.30 -4.87
CA VAL A 90 3.65 1.58 -4.80
C VAL A 90 3.75 2.19 -3.40
N CYS A 91 3.70 3.52 -3.31
CA CYS A 91 3.65 4.24 -2.04
C CYS A 91 2.73 5.45 -2.18
N GLY A 92 1.52 5.39 -1.66
CA GLY A 92 0.53 6.46 -1.79
C GLY A 92 0.22 6.75 -3.26
N SER A 93 0.65 7.90 -3.77
CA SER A 93 0.47 8.32 -5.17
C SER A 93 1.64 7.95 -6.10
N TRP A 94 2.63 7.20 -5.61
CA TRP A 94 3.90 6.96 -6.31
C TRP A 94 4.02 5.51 -6.76
N LEU A 95 4.41 5.33 -8.02
CA LEU A 95 4.83 4.04 -8.58
C LEU A 95 6.33 3.89 -8.43
N ILE A 96 6.80 2.71 -8.06
CA ILE A 96 8.21 2.45 -7.73
C ILE A 96 8.78 1.49 -8.78
N PHE A 97 9.90 1.85 -9.37
CA PHE A 97 10.61 1.09 -10.38
C PHE A 97 12.03 0.82 -9.90
N SER A 98 12.48 -0.42 -9.94
CA SER A 98 13.89 -0.75 -9.67
C SER A 98 14.65 -0.90 -10.98
N ARG A 99 15.93 -0.51 -10.94
CA ARG A 99 16.93 -0.64 -11.99
C ARG A 99 18.24 -1.06 -11.33
N ASP A 100 19.19 -1.54 -12.13
CA ASP A 100 20.48 -2.01 -11.65
C ASP A 100 21.26 -0.93 -10.87
N ASP A 101 21.06 0.34 -11.21
CA ASP A 101 21.76 1.50 -10.65
C ASP A 101 20.95 2.27 -9.58
N GLY A 102 19.69 1.90 -9.33
CA GLY A 102 18.85 2.65 -8.40
C GLY A 102 17.38 2.27 -8.38
N CYS A 103 16.65 2.93 -7.50
CA CYS A 103 15.20 2.83 -7.42
C CYS A 103 14.58 4.20 -7.71
N PHE A 104 13.51 4.25 -8.49
CA PHE A 104 12.87 5.48 -8.94
C PHE A 104 11.40 5.46 -8.58
N MET A 105 10.94 6.52 -7.93
CA MET A 105 9.53 6.76 -7.65
C MET A 105 9.01 7.76 -8.68
N VAL A 106 7.92 7.42 -9.36
CA VAL A 106 7.27 8.30 -10.34
C VAL A 106 5.82 8.51 -9.95
N ASN A 107 5.40 9.76 -9.88
CA ASN A 107 4.01 10.12 -9.65
C ASN A 107 3.29 10.28 -11.00
N PRO A 108 2.33 9.41 -11.36
CA PRO A 108 1.66 9.50 -12.65
C PRO A 108 0.78 10.74 -12.81
N PHE A 109 0.34 11.35 -11.70
CA PHE A 109 -0.52 12.54 -11.69
C PHE A 109 0.26 13.84 -11.86
N SER A 110 1.42 13.96 -11.21
CA SER A 110 2.24 15.17 -11.23
C SER A 110 3.44 15.09 -12.17
N ARG A 111 3.79 13.89 -12.63
CA ARG A 111 5.04 13.57 -13.36
C ARG A 111 6.31 13.86 -12.55
N ALA A 112 6.18 14.07 -11.24
CA ALA A 112 7.34 14.20 -10.37
C ALA A 112 8.07 12.86 -10.28
N THR A 113 9.39 12.93 -10.19
CA THR A 113 10.27 11.78 -10.02
C THR A 113 11.15 11.99 -8.80
N VAL A 114 11.35 10.94 -8.01
CA VAL A 114 12.26 10.91 -6.87
C VAL A 114 13.15 9.69 -7.01
N THR A 115 14.45 9.86 -6.78
CA THR A 115 15.42 8.77 -6.79
C THR A 115 15.63 8.23 -5.38
N LEU A 116 15.84 6.93 -5.28
CA LEU A 116 16.18 6.19 -4.07
C LEU A 116 17.41 5.32 -4.37
N PRO A 117 18.21 4.97 -3.34
CA PRO A 117 19.36 4.09 -3.52
C PRO A 117 18.95 2.70 -4.05
N ALA A 118 19.85 2.05 -4.78
CA ALA A 118 19.71 0.63 -5.12
C ALA A 118 19.75 -0.24 -3.85
N LEU A 119 19.05 -1.38 -3.84
CA LEU A 119 19.12 -2.33 -2.72
C LEU A 119 20.49 -3.01 -2.59
N SER A 120 21.35 -2.92 -3.60
CA SER A 120 22.77 -3.30 -3.54
C SER A 120 23.62 -2.31 -2.74
N SER A 121 23.12 -1.08 -2.52
CA SER A 121 23.82 -0.03 -1.78
C SER A 121 23.23 0.12 -0.37
N VAL A 122 23.78 -0.64 0.58
CA VAL A 122 23.31 -0.68 1.97
C VAL A 122 24.45 -0.43 2.94
N ARG A 123 24.29 0.58 3.80
CA ARG A 123 25.18 0.91 4.90
C ARG A 123 24.75 0.18 6.17
N LEU A 124 25.65 -0.65 6.66
CA LEU A 124 25.46 -1.41 7.90
C LEU A 124 25.63 -0.54 9.14
N ARG A 125 24.85 -0.85 10.18
CA ARG A 125 24.99 -0.27 11.51
C ARG A 125 25.14 -1.37 12.57
N PRO A 126 26.28 -1.42 13.29
CA PRO A 126 27.47 -0.57 13.13
C PRO A 126 28.20 -0.79 11.78
N PRO A 127 29.01 0.16 11.28
CA PRO A 127 29.68 0.05 9.96
C PRO A 127 30.58 -1.17 9.80
N ASN A 128 31.22 -1.60 10.88
CA ASN A 128 32.13 -2.76 10.90
C ASN A 128 31.38 -4.05 11.22
N ALA A 129 30.07 -4.10 10.96
CA ALA A 129 29.30 -5.31 11.19
C ALA A 129 29.77 -6.42 10.25
N SER A 130 29.96 -7.61 10.80
CA SER A 130 30.37 -8.79 10.05
C SER A 130 29.59 -10.00 10.54
N ALA A 131 29.31 -10.92 9.63
CA ALA A 131 28.71 -12.19 9.99
C ALA A 131 29.75 -12.97 10.83
N LYS A 132 29.47 -13.19 12.12
CA LYS A 132 30.28 -14.11 12.92
C LYS A 132 29.97 -15.53 12.45
N SER A 133 30.69 -16.03 11.46
CA SER A 133 30.73 -17.47 11.17
C SER A 133 31.68 -18.13 12.17
N LYS A 134 31.14 -18.93 13.10
CA LYS A 134 31.89 -20.05 13.69
C LYS A 134 30.91 -21.16 14.04
N TRP A 135 30.92 -22.22 13.23
CA TRP A 135 30.79 -23.54 13.82
C TRP A 135 32.02 -23.70 14.71
N ALA A 136 31.84 -23.85 16.02
CA ALA A 136 32.89 -24.39 16.85
C ALA A 136 33.08 -25.84 16.41
N GLU A 137 34.15 -26.12 15.65
CA GLU A 137 34.68 -27.47 15.58
C GLU A 137 35.06 -27.88 17.01
N GLY A 138 34.23 -28.73 17.60
CA GLY A 138 34.46 -29.33 18.90
C GLY A 138 33.90 -28.53 20.09
N GLY A 139 32.77 -28.99 20.62
CA GLY A 139 32.40 -28.74 22.02
C GLY A 139 31.00 -28.16 22.24
N SER A 140 30.11 -29.04 22.71
CA SER A 140 28.80 -28.78 23.35
C SER A 140 27.82 -27.83 22.66
N VAL A 141 26.71 -28.42 22.20
CA VAL A 141 25.47 -27.74 21.80
C VAL A 141 24.87 -27.04 23.02
N GLU A 142 25.29 -25.80 23.28
CA GLU A 142 24.41 -24.83 23.92
C GLU A 142 23.69 -24.08 22.80
N SER A 143 22.40 -24.37 22.70
CA SER A 143 21.43 -23.78 21.78
C SER A 143 21.37 -22.26 21.91
N ALA A 144 22.32 -21.55 21.30
CA ALA A 144 22.15 -20.13 21.04
C ALA A 144 21.05 -20.01 19.98
N ASN A 145 19.85 -19.58 20.40
CA ASN A 145 18.76 -19.17 19.51
C ASN A 145 19.28 -18.13 18.52
N LEU A 146 19.78 -18.59 17.38
CA LEU A 146 20.47 -17.76 16.40
C LEU A 146 19.43 -17.14 15.48
N TYR A 147 18.73 -16.13 16.01
CA TYR A 147 17.77 -15.33 15.25
C TYR A 147 18.42 -14.82 13.97
N ILE A 148 17.67 -14.84 12.86
CA ILE A 148 18.17 -14.40 11.55
C ILE A 148 18.32 -12.87 11.59
N THR A 149 19.47 -12.37 11.17
CA THR A 149 19.80 -10.94 11.10
C THR A 149 20.02 -10.50 9.65
N TRP A 150 20.08 -9.20 9.38
CA TRP A 150 20.36 -8.67 8.03
C TRP A 150 21.60 -9.29 7.39
N MET A 151 22.67 -9.48 8.18
CA MET A 151 23.92 -10.10 7.73
C MET A 151 23.80 -11.51 7.14
N ARG A 152 22.64 -12.18 7.28
CA ARG A 152 22.40 -13.51 6.69
C ARG A 152 21.67 -13.47 5.36
N ILE A 153 20.98 -12.37 5.08
CA ILE A 153 20.11 -12.24 3.91
C ILE A 153 20.59 -11.17 2.94
N ASN A 154 21.57 -10.36 3.32
CA ASN A 154 22.09 -9.23 2.54
C ASN A 154 22.71 -9.63 1.19
N GLU A 155 23.10 -10.89 1.03
CA GLU A 155 23.67 -11.44 -0.22
C GLU A 155 22.67 -12.30 -1.00
N ALA A 156 21.40 -12.34 -0.60
CA ALA A 156 20.41 -13.15 -1.30
C ALA A 156 19.91 -12.46 -2.58
N ASP A 157 19.87 -13.23 -3.66
CA ASP A 157 19.44 -12.75 -5.00
C ASP A 157 17.95 -12.37 -5.06
N ASN A 158 17.15 -12.79 -4.08
CA ASN A 158 15.70 -12.57 -4.04
C ASN A 158 15.24 -11.53 -3.01
N LEU A 159 16.14 -10.64 -2.57
CA LEU A 159 15.78 -9.49 -1.75
C LEU A 159 14.83 -8.57 -2.50
N ARG A 160 13.70 -8.23 -1.86
CA ARG A 160 12.69 -7.33 -2.44
C ARG A 160 12.13 -6.37 -1.41
N ILE A 161 11.69 -5.21 -1.89
CA ILE A 161 10.89 -4.28 -1.10
C ILE A 161 9.45 -4.79 -1.07
N SER A 162 8.97 -5.22 0.10
CA SER A 162 7.58 -5.65 0.27
C SER A 162 6.64 -4.46 0.48
N LYS A 163 7.09 -3.43 1.22
CA LYS A 163 6.37 -2.16 1.40
C LYS A 163 7.32 -0.98 1.53
N LEU A 164 6.92 0.17 1.04
CA LEU A 164 7.65 1.43 1.15
C LEU A 164 6.73 2.54 1.66
N ILE A 165 7.26 3.39 2.55
CA ILE A 165 6.57 4.57 3.05
C ILE A 165 7.46 5.80 2.93
N LEU A 166 6.97 6.79 2.19
CA LEU A 166 7.48 8.15 2.22
C LEU A 166 6.92 8.87 3.45
N CYS A 167 7.66 8.82 4.56
CA CYS A 167 7.24 9.35 5.86
C CYS A 167 7.27 10.89 5.89
N SER A 168 8.26 11.48 5.22
CA SER A 168 8.42 12.92 5.05
C SER A 168 9.27 13.21 3.80
N PRO A 169 9.42 14.47 3.35
CA PRO A 169 10.26 14.80 2.19
C PRO A 169 11.72 14.32 2.30
N ASN A 170 12.21 14.06 3.52
CA ASN A 170 13.59 13.63 3.79
C ASN A 170 13.68 12.23 4.43
N LEU A 171 12.58 11.46 4.45
CA LEU A 171 12.57 10.15 5.12
C LEU A 171 11.72 9.16 4.35
N VAL A 172 12.39 8.11 3.87
CA VAL A 172 11.77 6.91 3.32
C VAL A 172 12.11 5.73 4.21
N ALA A 173 11.11 4.92 4.51
CA ALA A 173 11.27 3.63 5.18
C ALA A 173 10.77 2.51 4.27
N ALA A 174 11.46 1.37 4.29
CA ALA A 174 11.13 0.21 3.47
C ALA A 174 11.20 -1.07 4.29
N LEU A 175 10.27 -1.99 4.07
CA LEU A 175 10.36 -3.38 4.50
C LEU A 175 11.07 -4.14 3.40
N VAL A 176 12.27 -4.64 3.68
CA VAL A 176 13.10 -5.36 2.70
C VAL A 176 13.45 -6.73 3.26
N GLY A 177 13.25 -7.77 2.47
CA GLY A 177 13.52 -9.13 2.91
C GLY A 177 13.21 -10.21 1.90
N ILE A 178 13.08 -11.43 2.41
CA ILE A 178 12.90 -12.67 1.64
C ILE A 178 11.70 -13.42 2.19
N GLY A 179 10.76 -13.77 1.32
CA GLY A 179 9.52 -14.44 1.71
C GLY A 179 8.77 -13.64 2.80
N PRO A 180 8.47 -14.23 3.97
CA PRO A 180 7.74 -13.55 5.05
C PRO A 180 8.64 -12.67 5.94
N ILE A 181 9.95 -12.92 5.97
CA ILE A 181 10.86 -12.25 6.90
C ILE A 181 11.43 -10.97 6.28
N SER A 182 11.46 -9.87 7.03
CA SER A 182 11.99 -8.59 6.54
C SER A 182 12.62 -7.73 7.62
N GLN A 183 13.44 -6.78 7.19
CA GLN A 183 14.05 -5.76 8.02
C GLN A 183 13.62 -4.36 7.55
N ILE A 184 13.67 -3.40 8.46
CA ILE A 184 13.35 -2.01 8.17
C ILE A 184 14.63 -1.29 7.71
N LEU A 185 14.60 -0.82 6.47
CA LEU A 185 15.66 0.00 5.86
C LEU A 185 15.19 1.46 5.78
N MET A 186 16.12 2.40 5.91
CA MET A 186 15.83 3.84 5.81
C MET A 186 16.77 4.55 4.86
N CYS A 187 16.27 5.55 4.16
CA CYS A 187 17.11 6.48 3.39
C CYS A 187 16.45 7.86 3.30
N GLN A 188 17.24 8.85 2.88
CA GLN A 188 16.67 10.09 2.35
C GLN A 188 16.37 9.89 0.86
N PRO A 189 15.30 10.49 0.33
CA PRO A 189 15.17 10.74 -1.10
C PRO A 189 16.45 11.36 -1.69
N GLY A 190 16.99 10.75 -2.74
CA GLY A 190 18.24 11.17 -3.39
C GLY A 190 19.53 10.70 -2.70
N ALA A 191 19.45 9.94 -1.62
CA ALA A 191 20.64 9.38 -0.97
C ALA A 191 21.35 8.33 -1.83
N LEU A 192 22.61 8.04 -1.47
CA LEU A 192 23.44 7.04 -2.18
C LEU A 192 23.29 5.62 -1.62
N SER A 193 22.80 5.46 -0.39
CA SER A 193 22.71 4.17 0.29
C SER A 193 21.53 4.11 1.25
N TRP A 194 20.94 2.92 1.40
CA TRP A 194 20.05 2.61 2.52
C TRP A 194 20.84 2.44 3.81
N SER A 195 20.21 2.64 4.96
CA SER A 195 20.75 2.33 6.28
C SER A 195 19.97 1.18 6.91
N VAL A 196 20.69 0.26 7.56
CA VAL A 196 20.09 -0.91 8.24
C VAL A 196 20.85 -1.27 9.51
N ARG A 197 20.13 -1.75 10.51
CA ARG A 197 20.74 -2.33 11.71
C ARG A 197 21.15 -3.76 11.44
N ALA A 198 22.45 -4.00 11.38
CA ALA A 198 23.02 -5.24 10.87
C ALA A 198 22.69 -6.47 11.73
N TYR A 199 22.62 -6.27 13.05
CA TYR A 199 22.44 -7.33 14.06
C TYR A 199 21.05 -7.39 14.67
N ASP A 200 20.17 -6.47 14.29
CA ASP A 200 18.78 -6.53 14.75
C ASP A 200 18.14 -7.78 14.13
N ARG A 201 17.31 -8.43 14.93
CA ARG A 201 16.52 -9.58 14.50
C ARG A 201 15.62 -9.16 13.35
N ILE A 202 15.58 -10.00 12.32
CA ILE A 202 14.60 -9.91 11.25
C ILE A 202 13.30 -10.50 11.78
N GLU A 203 12.20 -9.80 11.53
CA GLU A 203 10.87 -10.19 11.97
C GLU A 203 9.97 -10.49 10.76
N ASP A 204 8.87 -11.21 11.00
CA ASP A 204 7.79 -11.36 10.03
C ASP A 204 6.88 -10.13 10.08
N PHE A 205 7.38 -9.01 9.55
CA PHE A 205 6.61 -7.78 9.43
C PHE A 205 5.48 -7.95 8.40
N GLN A 206 4.26 -7.80 8.89
CA GLN A 206 3.06 -7.84 8.06
C GLN A 206 2.82 -6.48 7.42
N ASP A 207 2.96 -5.39 8.17
CA ASP A 207 2.74 -4.07 7.61
C ASP A 207 3.52 -2.97 8.34
N MET A 208 3.61 -1.79 7.73
CA MET A 208 4.09 -0.56 8.36
C MET A 208 3.16 0.62 8.03
N SER A 209 3.14 1.62 8.92
CA SER A 209 2.42 2.88 8.73
C SER A 209 3.12 4.04 9.45
N PHE A 210 3.08 5.24 8.87
CA PHE A 210 3.57 6.46 9.51
C PHE A 210 2.41 7.21 10.13
N TYR A 211 2.41 7.33 11.46
CA TYR A 211 1.30 7.83 12.25
C TYR A 211 1.80 8.83 13.29
N GLN A 212 1.19 10.01 13.34
CA GLN A 212 1.53 11.08 14.29
C GLN A 212 3.04 11.35 14.43
N GLY A 213 3.75 11.39 13.30
CA GLY A 213 5.19 11.69 13.25
C GLY A 213 6.11 10.53 13.64
N LYS A 214 5.58 9.33 13.88
CA LYS A 214 6.33 8.12 14.22
C LYS A 214 6.05 7.01 13.21
N LEU A 215 7.05 6.17 12.98
CA LEU A 215 6.90 4.97 12.16
C LEU A 215 6.52 3.79 13.04
N TYR A 216 5.45 3.10 12.68
CA TYR A 216 4.99 1.88 13.33
C TYR A 216 5.06 0.71 12.36
N ALA A 217 5.38 -0.47 12.88
CA ALA A 217 5.37 -1.73 12.15
C ALA A 217 4.58 -2.77 12.97
N ILE A 218 3.86 -3.65 12.28
CA ILE A 218 3.09 -4.74 12.88
C ILE A 218 3.72 -6.07 12.46
N ALA A 219 4.03 -6.92 13.43
CA ALA A 219 4.55 -8.27 13.20
C ALA A 219 3.40 -9.30 13.13
N LYS A 220 3.67 -10.51 12.63
CA LYS A 220 2.68 -11.60 12.48
C LYS A 220 1.97 -11.96 13.79
N ASP A 221 2.66 -11.81 14.92
CA ASP A 221 2.14 -12.04 16.27
C ASP A 221 1.29 -10.88 16.81
N GLU A 222 1.01 -9.86 15.99
CA GLU A 222 0.23 -8.65 16.30
C GLU A 222 0.88 -7.69 17.29
N ASN A 223 2.18 -7.86 17.56
CA ASN A 223 2.94 -6.87 18.29
C ASN A 223 3.09 -5.59 17.45
N LEU A 224 2.59 -4.47 17.98
CA LEU A 224 2.84 -3.15 17.41
C LEU A 224 4.20 -2.66 17.89
N LEU A 225 5.09 -2.39 16.94
CA LEU A 225 6.42 -1.89 17.20
C LEU A 225 6.55 -0.44 16.75
N VAL A 226 7.07 0.42 17.61
CA VAL A 226 7.49 1.77 17.25
C VAL A 226 8.96 1.77 16.84
N VAL A 227 9.25 2.39 15.71
CA VAL A 227 10.60 2.51 15.15
C VAL A 227 11.14 3.90 15.50
N ASN A 228 12.07 3.96 16.44
CA ASN A 228 12.72 5.21 16.81
C ASN A 228 13.81 5.55 15.79
N ILE A 229 13.69 6.73 15.19
CA ILE A 229 14.58 7.19 14.11
C ILE A 229 15.57 8.20 14.69
N SER A 230 16.85 8.02 14.38
CA SER A 230 17.88 9.03 14.60
C SER A 230 18.51 9.42 13.28
N GLN A 231 19.35 10.45 13.29
CA GLN A 231 20.15 10.85 12.15
C GLN A 231 21.59 10.44 12.38
N ASP A 232 22.28 10.06 11.31
CA ASP A 232 23.73 9.89 11.36
C ASP A 232 24.41 11.26 11.41
N HIS A 233 25.27 11.48 12.41
CA HIS A 233 25.93 12.77 12.61
C HIS A 233 26.90 13.15 11.48
N SER A 234 27.38 12.19 10.70
CA SER A 234 28.33 12.44 9.61
C SER A 234 27.65 12.68 8.27
N THR A 235 26.59 11.93 7.94
CA THR A 235 25.93 12.04 6.63
C THR A 235 24.55 12.71 6.67
N GLY A 236 23.95 12.86 7.84
CA GLY A 236 22.56 13.34 7.99
C GLY A 236 21.51 12.29 7.63
N ASP A 237 21.91 11.10 7.18
CA ASP A 237 20.99 10.05 6.76
C ASP A 237 20.16 9.52 7.94
N PRO A 238 18.86 9.23 7.74
CA PRO A 238 18.03 8.62 8.76
C PRO A 238 18.46 7.18 9.00
N GLN A 239 18.37 6.76 10.26
CA GLN A 239 18.70 5.41 10.69
C GLN A 239 17.79 4.96 11.83
N VAL A 240 17.56 3.65 11.90
CA VAL A 240 16.86 3.05 13.03
C VAL A 240 17.79 3.07 14.26
N SER A 241 17.34 3.73 15.32
CA SER A 241 18.05 3.78 16.61
C SER A 241 17.63 2.64 17.54
N ARG A 242 16.33 2.33 17.60
CA ARG A 242 15.74 1.26 18.39
C ARG A 242 14.36 0.92 17.88
N ILE A 243 14.02 -0.37 17.86
CA ILE A 243 12.64 -0.83 17.70
C ILE A 243 12.13 -1.22 19.09
N GLY A 244 10.98 -0.67 19.48
CA GLY A 244 10.35 -0.93 20.78
C GLY A 244 8.93 -1.43 20.60
N ARG A 245 8.50 -2.40 21.40
CA ARG A 245 7.11 -2.85 21.44
C ARG A 245 6.25 -1.86 22.22
N VAL A 246 5.13 -1.43 21.65
CA VAL A 246 4.18 -0.49 22.28
C VAL A 246 2.84 -1.13 22.60
N ILE A 247 2.44 -2.15 21.83
CA ILE A 247 1.26 -2.97 22.09
C ILE A 247 1.69 -4.43 21.97
N GLU A 248 1.30 -5.23 22.96
CA GLU A 248 1.43 -6.68 22.89
C GLU A 248 0.25 -7.26 22.12
N GLY A 249 0.56 -8.10 21.13
CA GLY A 249 -0.45 -8.76 20.33
C GLY A 249 -1.19 -9.82 21.14
N ASP A 250 -2.51 -9.86 20.98
CA ASP A 250 -3.36 -10.93 21.50
C ASP A 250 -3.76 -11.84 20.34
N CYS A 251 -2.73 -12.41 19.70
CA CYS A 251 -2.89 -13.29 18.56
C CYS A 251 -3.42 -14.65 19.04
N PRO A 252 -4.60 -15.09 18.59
CA PRO A 252 -5.10 -16.41 18.93
C PRO A 252 -4.15 -17.52 18.47
N THR A 253 -3.95 -18.53 19.32
CA THR A 253 -3.03 -19.65 19.04
C THR A 253 -3.51 -20.59 17.93
N TRP A 254 -4.80 -20.53 17.57
CA TRP A 254 -5.39 -21.39 16.54
C TRP A 254 -4.96 -21.02 15.12
N TYR A 255 -4.31 -19.87 14.91
CA TYR A 255 -3.69 -19.54 13.61
C TYR A 255 -2.54 -20.47 13.24
N ASP A 256 -1.95 -21.17 14.21
CA ASP A 256 -0.91 -22.18 13.98
C ASP A 256 -1.48 -23.61 13.95
N ALA A 257 -2.81 -23.76 14.05
CA ALA A 257 -3.49 -25.06 14.10
C ALA A 257 -4.08 -25.46 12.74
N VAL A 258 -4.16 -26.78 12.53
CA VAL A 258 -4.97 -27.40 11.49
C VAL A 258 -6.20 -28.00 12.17
N PHE A 259 -7.37 -27.68 11.65
CA PHE A 259 -8.66 -28.14 12.17
C PHE A 259 -8.98 -29.57 11.68
N GLU A 260 -9.94 -30.23 12.34
CA GLU A 260 -10.34 -31.62 12.04
C GLU A 260 -10.87 -31.81 10.62
N ASP A 261 -11.41 -30.75 10.02
CA ASP A 261 -11.91 -30.73 8.64
C ASP A 261 -10.80 -30.47 7.60
N ASN A 262 -9.53 -30.58 7.99
CA ASN A 262 -8.37 -30.22 7.17
C ASN A 262 -8.43 -28.77 6.67
N SER A 263 -9.00 -27.86 7.45
CA SER A 263 -8.83 -26.43 7.23
C SER A 263 -7.72 -25.85 8.11
N SER A 264 -7.16 -24.73 7.71
CA SER A 264 -6.31 -23.86 8.55
C SER A 264 -6.67 -22.41 8.28
N ALA A 265 -6.22 -21.53 9.16
CA ALA A 265 -6.43 -20.11 8.95
C ALA A 265 -5.11 -19.39 8.71
N CYS A 266 -5.04 -18.71 7.57
CA CYS A 266 -3.97 -17.77 7.30
C CYS A 266 -4.41 -16.37 7.71
N LYS A 267 -3.45 -15.57 8.17
CA LYS A 267 -3.70 -14.22 8.66
C LYS A 267 -2.89 -13.20 7.89
N LYS A 268 -3.53 -12.12 7.47
CA LYS A 268 -2.87 -10.91 6.97
C LYS A 268 -3.23 -9.74 7.89
N LEU A 269 -2.24 -8.91 8.22
CA LEU A 269 -2.42 -7.74 9.06
C LEU A 269 -2.10 -6.47 8.25
N TYR A 270 -2.90 -5.43 8.46
CA TYR A 270 -2.74 -4.13 7.82
C TYR A 270 -2.79 -3.03 8.87
N LEU A 271 -1.95 -2.01 8.72
CA LEU A 271 -1.99 -0.79 9.53
C LEU A 271 -2.56 0.35 8.70
N VAL A 272 -3.61 0.98 9.21
CA VAL A 272 -4.29 2.08 8.53
C VAL A 272 -4.56 3.20 9.53
N GLU A 273 -4.15 4.42 9.18
CA GLU A 273 -4.61 5.60 9.89
C GLU A 273 -6.01 5.99 9.39
N SER A 274 -6.95 6.23 10.31
CA SER A 274 -8.27 6.75 10.01
C SER A 274 -8.75 7.67 11.11
N ARG A 275 -9.09 8.91 10.74
CA ARG A 275 -9.64 9.95 11.65
C ARG A 275 -8.78 10.19 12.89
N GLY A 276 -7.46 10.16 12.72
CA GLY A 276 -6.51 10.36 13.81
C GLY A 276 -6.37 9.16 14.73
N MET A 277 -6.88 7.98 14.35
CA MET A 277 -6.70 6.71 15.06
C MET A 277 -5.84 5.77 14.21
N LEU A 278 -4.99 4.97 14.86
CA LEU A 278 -4.26 3.89 14.21
C LEU A 278 -5.05 2.58 14.35
N LEU A 279 -5.45 2.01 13.23
CA LEU A 279 -6.20 0.78 13.15
C LEU A 279 -5.31 -0.38 12.69
N MET A 280 -5.44 -1.54 13.32
CA MET A 280 -5.03 -2.82 12.78
C MET A 280 -6.24 -3.50 12.15
N VAL A 281 -6.17 -3.83 10.87
CA VAL A 281 -7.14 -4.73 10.24
C VAL A 281 -6.54 -6.12 10.18
N ARG A 282 -7.23 -7.08 10.78
CA ARG A 282 -6.92 -8.50 10.71
C ARG A 282 -7.81 -9.14 9.66
N ARG A 283 -7.20 -9.71 8.62
CA ARG A 283 -7.87 -10.53 7.61
C ARG A 283 -7.54 -11.99 7.86
N THR A 284 -8.56 -12.79 8.10
CA THR A 284 -8.49 -14.25 8.18
C THR A 284 -8.85 -14.84 6.83
N ILE A 285 -8.03 -15.72 6.30
CA ILE A 285 -8.32 -16.51 5.10
C ILE A 285 -8.44 -17.96 5.55
N TRP A 286 -9.61 -18.54 5.37
CA TRP A 286 -9.86 -19.96 5.67
C TRP A 286 -9.37 -20.82 4.52
N CYS A 287 -8.29 -21.55 4.76
CA CYS A 287 -7.58 -22.35 3.77
C CYS A 287 -7.91 -23.83 3.93
N GLN A 288 -8.08 -24.55 2.82
CA GLN A 288 -8.34 -25.99 2.80
C GLN A 288 -7.11 -26.74 2.31
N PHE A 289 -6.70 -27.77 3.06
CA PHE A 289 -5.64 -28.67 2.62
C PHE A 289 -6.18 -29.68 1.60
N PRO A 290 -5.32 -30.15 0.67
CA PRO A 290 -5.67 -31.26 -0.21
C PRO A 290 -5.94 -32.53 0.60
N GLU A 291 -6.72 -33.45 0.03
CA GLU A 291 -6.92 -34.76 0.63
C GLU A 291 -5.58 -35.51 0.78
N PRO A 292 -5.41 -36.32 1.84
CA PRO A 292 -4.18 -37.07 2.07
C PRO A 292 -3.82 -37.96 0.87
N GLY A 293 -2.65 -37.71 0.26
CA GLY A 293 -2.15 -38.47 -0.89
C GLY A 293 -2.39 -37.80 -2.27
N GLY A 294 -2.98 -36.61 -2.32
CA GLY A 294 -3.05 -35.80 -3.54
C GLY A 294 -1.93 -34.76 -3.63
N ASP A 295 -1.42 -34.51 -4.84
CA ASP A 295 -0.44 -33.44 -5.15
C ASP A 295 -1.09 -32.03 -5.19
N GLY A 296 -2.12 -31.79 -4.38
CA GLY A 296 -2.87 -30.54 -4.40
C GLY A 296 -2.19 -29.39 -3.65
N LYS A 297 -2.53 -28.16 -4.00
CA LYS A 297 -2.11 -26.95 -3.26
C LYS A 297 -3.12 -26.65 -2.14
N ILE A 298 -2.67 -25.96 -1.09
CA ILE A 298 -3.57 -25.39 -0.08
C ILE A 298 -4.41 -24.32 -0.77
N MET A 299 -5.74 -24.39 -0.66
CA MET A 299 -6.66 -23.49 -1.36
C MET A 299 -7.24 -22.45 -0.40
N GLY A 300 -7.07 -21.17 -0.71
CA GLY A 300 -7.65 -20.06 0.02
C GLY A 300 -9.15 -19.95 -0.26
N GLY A 301 -9.94 -19.95 0.80
CA GLY A 301 -11.40 -19.87 0.75
C GLY A 301 -11.95 -18.55 1.28
N GLN A 302 -12.93 -18.65 2.18
CA GLN A 302 -13.65 -17.50 2.72
C GLN A 302 -12.72 -16.56 3.50
N ASN A 303 -12.97 -15.26 3.36
CA ASN A 303 -12.26 -14.25 4.12
C ASN A 303 -13.14 -13.73 5.27
N GLU A 304 -12.51 -13.37 6.38
CA GLU A 304 -13.15 -12.66 7.49
C GLU A 304 -12.27 -11.49 7.91
N PHE A 305 -12.92 -10.45 8.43
CA PHE A 305 -12.23 -9.22 8.82
C PHE A 305 -12.61 -8.82 10.24
N GLU A 306 -11.59 -8.45 10.99
CA GLU A 306 -11.73 -7.82 12.30
C GLU A 306 -10.89 -6.55 12.31
N VAL A 307 -11.41 -5.48 12.91
CA VAL A 307 -10.72 -4.20 13.01
C VAL A 307 -10.49 -3.88 14.47
N PHE A 308 -9.29 -3.42 14.79
CA PHE A 308 -8.88 -3.06 16.13
C PHE A 308 -8.26 -1.67 16.14
N GLU A 309 -8.59 -0.87 17.14
CA GLU A 309 -7.98 0.41 17.43
C GLU A 309 -6.79 0.23 18.39
N ALA A 310 -5.72 0.99 18.16
CA ALA A 310 -4.57 1.04 19.06
C ALA A 310 -4.89 1.90 20.30
N ASP A 311 -5.09 1.25 21.44
CA ASP A 311 -5.17 1.90 22.75
C ASP A 311 -3.76 2.02 23.33
N PHE A 312 -3.10 3.14 23.03
CA PHE A 312 -1.73 3.41 23.47
C PHE A 312 -1.62 3.64 24.99
N GLU A 313 -2.70 4.05 25.66
CA GLU A 313 -2.72 4.28 27.11
C GLU A 313 -2.64 2.96 27.87
N HIS A 314 -3.38 1.95 27.40
CA HIS A 314 -3.41 0.62 28.00
C HIS A 314 -2.55 -0.42 27.26
N SER A 315 -1.79 0.00 26.24
CA SER A 315 -0.90 -0.85 25.44
C SER A 315 -1.59 -2.10 24.86
N ARG A 316 -2.80 -1.96 24.33
CA ARG A 316 -3.61 -3.08 23.82
C ARG A 316 -4.36 -2.74 22.53
N TRP A 317 -4.79 -3.79 21.83
CA TRP A 317 -5.73 -3.67 20.70
C TRP A 317 -7.17 -3.73 21.20
N VAL A 318 -8.00 -2.78 20.79
CA VAL A 318 -9.43 -2.73 21.15
C VAL A 318 -10.27 -2.97 19.91
N LYS A 319 -11.02 -4.08 19.88
CA LYS A 319 -11.86 -4.42 18.74
C LYS A 319 -12.96 -3.38 18.51
N VAL A 320 -13.12 -2.92 17.28
CA VAL A 320 -14.18 -2.00 16.87
C VAL A 320 -15.16 -2.70 15.93
N SER A 321 -16.43 -2.32 16.00
CA SER A 321 -17.49 -2.89 15.17
C SER A 321 -17.75 -2.12 13.87
N THR A 322 -17.20 -0.91 13.74
CA THR A 322 -17.39 -0.02 12.61
C THR A 322 -16.12 0.79 12.37
N VAL A 323 -15.87 1.16 11.11
CA VAL A 323 -14.82 2.12 10.73
C VAL A 323 -15.38 3.54 10.54
N GLY A 324 -16.71 3.70 10.63
CA GLY A 324 -17.45 4.95 10.43
C GLY A 324 -18.30 4.93 9.16
N ASP A 325 -19.53 5.45 9.24
CA ASP A 325 -20.52 5.44 8.14
C ASP A 325 -20.10 6.22 6.88
N ASP A 326 -19.10 7.08 7.00
CA ASP A 326 -18.51 7.88 5.93
C ASP A 326 -17.08 7.46 5.59
N GLN A 327 -16.52 6.44 6.23
CA GLN A 327 -15.15 5.99 6.00
C GLN A 327 -15.11 4.66 5.29
N VAL A 328 -14.11 4.51 4.42
CA VAL A 328 -13.78 3.25 3.76
C VAL A 328 -12.30 2.96 3.93
N LEU A 329 -11.96 1.70 4.16
CA LEU A 329 -10.58 1.24 4.18
C LEU A 329 -10.22 0.57 2.87
N PHE A 330 -9.09 0.94 2.29
CA PHE A 330 -8.48 0.27 1.14
C PHE A 330 -7.27 -0.50 1.64
N LEU A 331 -7.27 -1.81 1.45
CA LEU A 331 -6.26 -2.73 1.94
C LEU A 331 -5.53 -3.38 0.78
N GLY A 332 -4.22 -3.36 0.88
CA GLY A 332 -3.32 -4.05 -0.01
C GLY A 332 -1.92 -4.10 0.58
N ARG A 333 -1.17 -5.13 0.21
CA ARG A 333 0.17 -5.43 0.72
C ARG A 333 1.13 -4.25 0.62
N ARG A 334 1.07 -3.54 -0.52
CA ARG A 334 1.96 -2.43 -0.86
C ARG A 334 1.48 -1.09 -0.32
N CYS A 335 0.17 -0.86 -0.37
CA CYS A 335 -0.41 0.38 0.11
C CYS A 335 -1.81 0.12 0.67
N SER A 336 -2.00 0.59 1.89
CA SER A 336 -3.29 0.59 2.59
C SER A 336 -3.57 2.00 3.10
N ARG A 337 -4.83 2.44 3.01
CA ARG A 337 -5.23 3.80 3.42
C ARG A 337 -6.73 3.87 3.71
N SER A 338 -7.12 4.74 4.63
CA SER A 338 -8.53 5.11 4.80
C SER A 338 -8.89 6.32 3.95
N MET A 339 -10.17 6.47 3.64
CA MET A 339 -10.67 7.63 2.93
C MET A 339 -12.12 7.92 3.30
N SER A 340 -12.44 9.21 3.41
CA SER A 340 -13.81 9.68 3.52
C SER A 340 -14.54 9.56 2.19
N VAL A 341 -15.71 8.93 2.21
CA VAL A 341 -16.52 8.69 1.01
C VAL A 341 -17.83 9.48 0.96
N SER A 342 -18.12 10.29 2.00
CA SER A 342 -19.35 11.08 2.10
C SER A 342 -19.61 11.96 0.87
N GLN A 343 -18.54 12.51 0.29
CA GLN A 343 -18.59 13.38 -0.89
C GLN A 343 -18.88 12.66 -2.21
N TYR A 344 -18.74 11.33 -2.28
CA TYR A 344 -19.02 10.54 -3.50
C TYR A 344 -20.36 9.81 -3.45
N GLY A 345 -21.14 9.98 -2.37
CA GLY A 345 -22.39 9.24 -2.17
C GLY A 345 -22.19 7.72 -2.05
N LEU A 346 -20.95 7.27 -1.82
CA LEU A 346 -20.65 5.87 -1.59
C LEU A 346 -20.95 5.52 -0.12
N PRO A 347 -21.51 4.34 0.13
CA PRO A 347 -21.71 3.86 1.50
C PRO A 347 -20.34 3.62 2.17
N GLY A 348 -20.13 4.22 3.33
CA GLY A 348 -18.99 3.92 4.19
C GLY A 348 -19.16 2.61 4.94
N ASP A 349 -18.36 2.44 5.99
CA ASP A 349 -18.29 1.24 6.82
C ASP A 349 -17.94 -0.03 6.02
N ARG A 350 -16.99 0.12 5.09
CA ARG A 350 -16.56 -0.92 4.15
C ARG A 350 -15.05 -1.03 4.05
N ILE A 351 -14.61 -2.22 3.66
CA ILE A 351 -13.22 -2.56 3.42
C ILE A 351 -13.09 -3.08 1.98
N PHE A 352 -12.30 -2.40 1.16
CA PHE A 352 -11.90 -2.86 -0.16
C PHE A 352 -10.55 -3.51 -0.03
N PHE A 353 -10.38 -4.75 -0.49
CA PHE A 353 -9.14 -5.50 -0.31
C PHE A 353 -8.70 -6.18 -1.60
N LEU A 354 -7.38 -6.38 -1.72
CA LEU A 354 -6.76 -7.17 -2.79
C LEU A 354 -6.34 -8.52 -2.24
N ASP A 355 -6.10 -9.52 -3.10
CA ASP A 355 -5.70 -10.87 -2.66
C ASP A 355 -4.32 -10.90 -1.99
N ASP A 356 -3.48 -9.91 -2.30
CA ASP A 356 -2.10 -9.82 -1.84
C ASP A 356 -1.30 -11.08 -2.19
N ASP A 357 -1.47 -11.57 -3.42
CA ASP A 357 -0.69 -12.66 -3.99
C ASP A 357 0.78 -12.24 -4.12
N GLU A 358 1.70 -13.13 -3.76
CA GLU A 358 3.14 -12.90 -3.89
C GLU A 358 3.88 -14.20 -4.22
N ASP A 359 4.82 -14.12 -5.17
CA ASP A 359 5.54 -15.28 -5.72
C ASP A 359 6.34 -16.08 -4.67
N ASN A 360 6.85 -15.40 -3.63
CA ASN A 360 7.69 -15.98 -2.58
C ASN A 360 6.96 -16.17 -1.24
N ARG A 361 5.62 -16.02 -1.22
CA ARG A 361 4.80 -16.07 0.01
C ARG A 361 3.46 -16.80 -0.23
N LEU A 362 3.49 -17.86 -1.03
CA LEU A 362 2.30 -18.66 -1.33
C LEU A 362 1.98 -19.58 -0.15
N ASP A 363 1.33 -19.03 0.87
CA ASP A 363 0.73 -19.80 1.96
C ASP A 363 -0.47 -20.64 1.44
N TYR A 364 -1.09 -20.20 0.34
CA TYR A 364 -2.25 -20.80 -0.30
C TYR A 364 -2.39 -20.34 -1.76
N ALA A 365 -3.23 -21.01 -2.53
CA ALA A 365 -3.58 -20.72 -3.92
C ALA A 365 -5.09 -20.52 -4.08
N TYR A 366 -5.52 -20.04 -5.25
CA TYR A 366 -6.94 -19.91 -5.59
C TYR A 366 -7.21 -20.63 -6.91
N ASP A 367 -8.42 -21.17 -7.07
CA ASP A 367 -8.80 -21.96 -8.26
C ASP A 367 -9.11 -21.07 -9.48
N GLU A 368 -9.56 -19.84 -9.23
CA GLU A 368 -10.00 -18.94 -10.30
C GLU A 368 -8.80 -18.34 -11.06
N GLU A 369 -8.84 -18.45 -12.39
CA GLU A 369 -7.83 -17.85 -13.30
C GLU A 369 -7.86 -16.32 -13.34
N LYS A 370 -8.98 -15.72 -12.95
CA LYS A 370 -9.16 -14.28 -12.86
C LYS A 370 -9.45 -13.88 -11.42
N THR A 371 -9.05 -12.67 -11.06
CA THR A 371 -9.35 -12.07 -9.78
C THR A 371 -9.85 -10.63 -9.95
N SER A 372 -10.46 -10.11 -8.89
CA SER A 372 -10.90 -8.73 -8.71
C SER A 372 -10.60 -8.32 -7.27
N PHE A 373 -10.85 -7.06 -6.94
CA PHE A 373 -10.86 -6.64 -5.53
C PHE A 373 -12.10 -7.18 -4.82
N GLY A 374 -11.99 -7.47 -3.53
CA GLY A 374 -13.12 -7.83 -2.68
C GLY A 374 -13.66 -6.63 -1.92
N VAL A 375 -14.94 -6.70 -1.53
CA VAL A 375 -15.59 -5.69 -0.69
C VAL A 375 -16.19 -6.37 0.54
N TYR A 376 -15.74 -6.00 1.73
CA TYR A 376 -16.31 -6.45 2.98
C TYR A 376 -17.15 -5.34 3.61
N SER A 377 -18.38 -5.67 4.03
CA SER A 377 -19.22 -4.76 4.82
C SER A 377 -19.06 -5.05 6.30
N MET A 378 -18.60 -4.06 7.07
CA MET A 378 -18.50 -4.16 8.52
C MET A 378 -19.89 -4.33 9.16
N ARG A 379 -20.88 -3.59 8.66
CA ARG A 379 -22.28 -3.68 9.09
C ARG A 379 -22.93 -5.05 8.91
N PHE A 380 -22.78 -5.66 7.73
CA PHE A 380 -23.42 -6.95 7.41
C PHE A 380 -22.53 -8.16 7.69
N ARG A 381 -21.24 -7.94 7.97
CA ARG A 381 -20.21 -8.97 8.14
C ARG A 381 -20.18 -9.98 6.99
N SER A 382 -20.34 -9.46 5.78
CA SER A 382 -20.40 -10.26 4.57
C SER A 382 -19.46 -9.70 3.52
N ILE A 383 -19.02 -10.60 2.64
CA ILE A 383 -18.19 -10.26 1.49
C ILE A 383 -19.10 -10.15 0.27
N GLY A 384 -18.96 -9.05 -0.45
CA GLY A 384 -19.37 -8.92 -1.84
C GLY A 384 -18.15 -9.01 -2.76
N SER A 385 -18.38 -9.46 -3.98
CA SER A 385 -17.43 -9.30 -5.07
C SER A 385 -17.26 -7.82 -5.40
N GLY A 386 -16.07 -7.42 -5.87
CA GLY A 386 -15.87 -6.12 -6.51
C GLY A 386 -16.69 -5.95 -7.79
N ASP A 387 -16.46 -4.85 -8.49
CA ASP A 387 -17.11 -4.57 -9.77
C ASP A 387 -16.74 -5.67 -10.79
N PRO A 388 -17.70 -6.42 -11.35
CA PRO A 388 -17.41 -7.51 -12.29
C PRO A 388 -16.66 -7.04 -13.55
N ASN A 389 -16.73 -5.74 -13.88
CA ASN A 389 -16.03 -5.17 -15.02
C ASN A 389 -14.54 -4.89 -14.71
N ILE A 390 -14.16 -4.88 -13.44
CA ILE A 390 -12.78 -4.68 -12.98
C ILE A 390 -12.21 -6.05 -12.60
N SER A 391 -11.50 -6.70 -13.52
CA SER A 391 -10.83 -7.97 -13.25
C SER A 391 -9.52 -8.10 -14.04
N TRP A 392 -8.64 -8.95 -13.54
CA TRP A 392 -7.37 -9.26 -14.19
C TRP A 392 -7.00 -10.73 -13.99
N LYS A 393 -6.03 -11.22 -14.75
CA LYS A 393 -5.56 -12.61 -14.63
C LYS A 393 -4.76 -12.79 -13.34
N ARG A 394 -4.98 -13.91 -12.64
CA ARG A 394 -4.19 -14.31 -11.49
C ARG A 394 -2.91 -14.99 -11.98
N CYS A 395 -1.88 -14.19 -12.27
CA CYS A 395 -0.56 -14.65 -12.70
C CYS A 395 0.55 -13.83 -12.04
N ALA A 396 1.78 -14.36 -12.05
CA ALA A 396 2.93 -13.73 -11.40
C ALA A 396 3.17 -12.27 -11.84
N GLU A 397 2.93 -11.97 -13.11
CA GLU A 397 3.03 -10.61 -13.68
C GLU A 397 2.06 -9.62 -13.01
N MET A 398 0.94 -10.10 -12.45
CA MET A 398 -0.12 -9.28 -11.86
C MET A 398 -0.10 -9.25 -10.33
N TYR A 399 0.78 -10.00 -9.66
CA TYR A 399 0.93 -10.02 -8.20
C TYR A 399 1.26 -8.65 -7.60
N LEU A 400 1.71 -7.72 -8.45
CA LEU A 400 2.06 -6.36 -8.03
C LEU A 400 0.86 -5.39 -8.04
N ALA A 401 -0.36 -5.86 -8.36
CA ALA A 401 -1.58 -5.05 -8.29
C ALA A 401 -1.69 -4.33 -6.94
N ALA A 402 -2.05 -3.05 -6.98
CA ALA A 402 -2.06 -2.23 -5.77
C ALA A 402 -2.98 -1.00 -5.87
N TRP A 403 -3.40 -0.51 -4.71
CA TRP A 403 -4.10 0.76 -4.60
C TRP A 403 -3.13 1.94 -4.73
N LEU A 404 -3.49 2.90 -5.58
CA LEU A 404 -2.78 4.15 -5.78
C LEU A 404 -3.67 5.30 -5.31
N PHE A 405 -3.20 6.04 -4.31
CA PHE A 405 -3.93 7.12 -3.66
C PHE A 405 -3.40 8.45 -4.13
N PRO A 406 -4.14 9.21 -4.95
CA PRO A 406 -3.65 10.50 -5.39
C PRO A 406 -3.62 11.47 -4.19
N GLN A 407 -2.79 12.50 -4.26
CA GLN A 407 -2.61 13.41 -3.14
C GLN A 407 -3.85 14.26 -2.90
N ASP A 408 -4.29 14.30 -1.64
CA ASP A 408 -5.22 15.33 -1.15
C ASP A 408 -4.50 16.67 -1.29
N ARG A 409 -5.10 17.61 -2.03
CA ARG A 409 -4.52 18.92 -2.28
C ARG A 409 -5.01 19.96 -1.29
#